data_AF-B7T1Z3-F1
#
_entry.id   AF-B7T1Z3-F1
#
_cell.length_a   1.000
_cell.length_b   1.000
_cell.length_c   1.000
_cell.angle_alpha   90.00
_cell.angle_beta   90.00
_cell.angle_gamma   90.00
#
_symmetry.space_group_name_H-M   'P 1'
#
loop_
_entity.id
_entity.type
_entity.pdbx_description
1 polymer ?
#
loop_
_entity_poly.entity_id
_entity_poly.type
_entity_poly.pdbx_seq_one_letter_code
_entity_poly.pdbx_strand_id
1 'polypeptide(L)'
;MRSFFSLLYSFILFISLASIFLYLIGQIIITQKVEKQIILLEGKLQTNPKISDNNYKLGQIYLRKNFYEKAVNLFRDALKYWNKNDKIGLGSLYNTLGFTYFRLKQYDYAKYYYLQAIKLLPDYTLALTNLGLIYETQKMYLAAYDIYKKVLIYDTQNKIALNRLKLMKGKLNLIRDGRT
;
A
#
# COMPACT_ATOMS: atom_id res chain seq x y z
N MET A 1 -41.12 -10.39 -35.95
CA MET A 1 -39.92 -10.86 -35.20
C MET A 1 -38.80 -9.82 -35.12
N ARG A 2 -38.40 -9.14 -36.20
CA ARG A 2 -37.33 -8.11 -36.16
C ARG A 2 -37.54 -6.97 -35.13
N SER A 3 -38.77 -6.48 -34.99
CA SER A 3 -39.13 -5.42 -34.03
C SER A 3 -38.90 -5.81 -32.55
N PHE A 4 -39.14 -7.08 -32.21
CA PHE A 4 -38.95 -7.58 -30.85
C PHE A 4 -37.46 -7.59 -30.46
N PHE A 5 -36.58 -8.02 -31.37
CA PHE A 5 -35.13 -8.01 -31.14
C PHE A 5 -34.57 -6.59 -31.00
N SER A 6 -35.04 -5.63 -31.80
CA SER A 6 -34.64 -4.23 -31.65
C SER A 6 -35.11 -3.61 -30.33
N LEU A 7 -36.33 -3.95 -29.88
CA LEU A 7 -36.86 -3.52 -28.58
C LEU A 7 -36.04 -4.11 -27.43
N LEU A 8 -35.75 -5.41 -27.46
CA LEU A 8 -34.95 -6.08 -26.45
C LEU A 8 -33.52 -5.51 -26.37
N TYR A 9 -32.89 -5.26 -27.53
CA TYR A 9 -31.57 -4.63 -27.60
C TYR A 9 -31.58 -3.22 -26.99
N SER A 10 -32.57 -2.40 -27.34
CA SER A 10 -32.70 -1.05 -26.79
C SER A 10 -32.91 -1.05 -25.27
N PHE A 11 -33.63 -2.04 -24.75
CA PHE A 11 -33.88 -2.19 -23.32
C PHE A 11 -32.60 -2.60 -22.55
N ILE A 12 -31.84 -3.57 -23.08
CA ILE A 12 -30.55 -3.99 -22.50
C ILE A 12 -29.56 -2.83 -22.53
N LEU A 13 -29.49 -2.11 -23.66
CA LEU A 13 -28.62 -0.94 -23.81
C LEU A 13 -28.98 0.14 -22.78
N PHE A 14 -30.27 0.43 -22.60
CA PHE A 14 -30.74 1.39 -21.60
C PHE A 14 -30.35 1.00 -20.17
N ILE A 15 -30.52 -0.28 -19.78
CA ILE A 15 -30.11 -0.77 -18.46
C ILE A 15 -28.59 -0.66 -18.27
N SER A 16 -27.80 -0.99 -19.30
CA SER A 16 -26.35 -0.90 -19.23
C SER A 16 -25.88 0.55 -19.05
N LEU A 17 -26.47 1.49 -19.80
CA LEU A 17 -26.21 2.93 -19.68
C LEU A 17 -26.62 3.47 -18.31
N ALA A 18 -27.80 3.08 -17.81
CA ALA A 18 -28.25 3.47 -16.47
C ALA A 18 -27.32 2.95 -15.37
N SER A 19 -26.81 1.72 -15.51
CA SER A 19 -25.86 1.13 -14.55
C SER A 19 -24.52 1.87 -14.55
N ILE A 20 -23.99 2.19 -15.74
CA ILE A 20 -22.77 3.01 -15.88
C ILE A 20 -23.00 4.41 -15.30
N PHE A 21 -24.15 5.02 -15.58
CA PHE A 21 -24.50 6.34 -15.07
C PHE A 21 -24.58 6.38 -13.55
N LEU A 22 -25.22 5.38 -12.91
CA LEU A 22 -25.25 5.24 -11.45
C LEU A 22 -23.85 5.06 -10.86
N TYR A 23 -23.01 4.26 -11.52
CA TYR A 23 -21.61 4.09 -11.11
C TYR A 23 -20.83 5.42 -11.17
N LEU A 24 -21.00 6.19 -12.24
CA LEU A 24 -20.35 7.50 -12.40
C LEU A 24 -20.84 8.51 -11.36
N ILE A 25 -22.14 8.56 -11.07
CA ILE A 25 -22.68 9.40 -9.98
C ILE A 25 -22.08 8.99 -8.64
N GLY A 26 -22.00 7.69 -8.35
CA GLY A 26 -21.35 7.19 -7.14
C GLY A 26 -19.90 7.65 -7.03
N GLN A 27 -19.13 7.56 -8.12
CA GLN A 27 -17.75 8.07 -8.18
C GLN A 27 -17.67 9.59 -7.97
N ILE A 28 -18.59 10.36 -8.55
CA ILE A 28 -18.64 11.82 -8.40
C ILE A 28 -18.94 12.21 -6.95
N ILE A 29 -19.94 11.59 -6.31
CA ILE A 29 -20.29 11.87 -4.89
C ILE A 29 -19.12 11.52 -3.97
N ILE A 30 -18.46 10.39 -4.22
CA ILE A 30 -17.28 9.97 -3.46
C ILE A 30 -16.12 10.96 -3.65
N THR A 31 -15.92 11.44 -4.87
CA THR A 31 -14.89 12.45 -5.20
C THR A 31 -15.19 13.78 -4.53
N GLN A 32 -16.43 14.28 -4.61
CA GLN A 32 -16.86 15.51 -3.95
C GLN A 32 -16.73 15.45 -2.42
N LYS A 33 -17.01 14.29 -1.81
CA LYS A 33 -16.83 14.12 -0.35
C LYS A 33 -15.35 14.16 0.05
N VAL A 34 -14.48 13.63 -0.82
CA VAL A 34 -13.02 13.71 -0.65
C VAL A 34 -12.54 15.15 -0.88
N GLU A 35 -13.00 15.83 -1.92
CA GLU A 35 -12.67 17.24 -2.21
C GLU A 35 -13.13 18.18 -1.10
N LYS A 36 -14.33 17.98 -0.55
CA LYS A 36 -14.82 18.75 0.60
C LYS A 36 -13.97 18.52 1.85
N GLN A 37 -13.48 17.29 2.05
CA GLN A 37 -12.49 17.02 3.09
C GLN A 37 -11.15 17.70 2.78
N ILE A 38 -10.70 17.71 1.53
CA ILE A 38 -9.47 18.39 1.10
C ILE A 38 -9.57 19.89 1.38
N ILE A 39 -10.64 20.57 0.95
CA ILE A 39 -10.86 22.00 1.19
C ILE A 39 -10.95 22.31 2.69
N LEU A 40 -11.63 21.47 3.47
CA LEU A 40 -11.70 21.62 4.93
C LEU A 40 -10.33 21.43 5.61
N LEU A 41 -9.49 20.56 5.07
CA LEU A 41 -8.13 20.34 5.54
C LEU A 41 -7.21 21.48 5.09
N GLU A 42 -7.38 22.00 3.88
CA GLU A 42 -6.65 23.13 3.30
C GLU A 42 -6.95 24.46 4.02
N GLY A 43 -8.20 24.74 4.36
CA GLY A 43 -8.58 25.89 5.18
C GLY A 43 -8.00 25.85 6.60
N LYS A 44 -7.58 24.67 7.08
CA LYS A 44 -6.85 24.50 8.35
C LYS A 44 -5.33 24.59 8.20
N LEU A 45 -4.78 24.61 6.97
CA LEU A 45 -3.33 24.69 6.70
C LEU A 45 -2.75 26.06 7.05
N GLN A 46 -3.55 27.12 7.11
CA GLN A 46 -3.05 28.46 7.40
C GLN A 46 -2.70 28.67 8.89
N THR A 47 -2.99 27.72 9.79
CA THR A 47 -2.85 27.94 11.23
C THR A 47 -2.26 26.81 12.07
N ASN A 48 -1.82 25.65 11.53
CA ASN A 48 -1.44 24.53 12.41
C ASN A 48 -0.29 23.59 11.94
N PRO A 49 0.62 23.17 12.86
CA PRO A 49 1.67 22.16 12.63
C PRO A 49 1.20 20.71 12.37
N LYS A 50 -0.04 20.48 11.92
CA LYS A 50 -0.64 19.15 11.65
C LYS A 50 -0.72 18.78 10.15
N ILE A 51 0.02 19.49 9.31
CA ILE A 51 0.04 19.28 7.85
C ILE A 51 0.45 17.84 7.51
N SER A 52 1.47 17.33 8.19
CA SER A 52 1.99 15.97 8.03
C SER A 52 0.95 14.90 8.38
N ASP A 53 0.28 15.03 9.53
CA ASP A 53 -0.79 14.12 9.97
C ASP A 53 -1.97 14.09 9.00
N ASN A 54 -2.38 15.25 8.50
CA ASN A 54 -3.52 15.37 7.59
C ASN A 54 -3.21 14.72 6.24
N ASN A 55 -2.05 15.02 5.66
CA ASN A 55 -1.60 14.42 4.41
C ASN A 55 -1.43 12.91 4.55
N TYR A 56 -0.93 12.44 5.69
CA TYR A 56 -0.83 11.01 5.98
C TYR A 56 -2.22 10.33 6.05
N LYS A 57 -3.18 10.92 6.76
CA LYS A 57 -4.55 10.39 6.83
C LYS A 57 -5.22 10.36 5.45
N LEU A 58 -5.07 11.41 4.66
CA LEU A 58 -5.61 11.47 3.31
C LEU A 58 -4.94 10.45 2.39
N GLY A 59 -3.61 10.31 2.48
CA GLY A 59 -2.84 9.30 1.76
C GLY A 59 -3.34 7.88 2.07
N GLN A 60 -3.65 7.58 3.33
CA GLN A 60 -4.24 6.29 3.71
C GLN A 60 -5.62 6.06 3.07
N ILE A 61 -6.46 7.09 2.94
CA ILE A 61 -7.75 6.98 2.25
C ILE A 61 -7.51 6.61 0.78
N TYR A 62 -6.61 7.31 0.09
CA TYR A 62 -6.27 7.00 -1.31
C TYR A 62 -5.64 5.61 -1.47
N LEU A 63 -4.79 5.19 -0.53
CA LEU A 63 -4.22 3.85 -0.49
C LEU A 63 -5.30 2.76 -0.40
N ARG A 64 -6.28 2.92 0.50
CA ARG A 64 -7.41 1.98 0.64
C ARG A 64 -8.29 1.92 -0.61
N LYS A 65 -8.37 3.02 -1.37
CA LYS A 65 -9.06 3.09 -2.67
C LYS A 65 -8.21 2.61 -3.85
N ASN A 66 -7.01 2.08 -3.60
CA ASN A 66 -6.05 1.63 -4.62
C ASN A 66 -5.54 2.74 -5.55
N PHE A 67 -5.70 4.01 -5.19
CA PHE A 67 -5.12 5.15 -5.92
C PHE A 67 -3.69 5.41 -5.44
N TYR A 68 -2.77 4.49 -5.78
CA TYR A 68 -1.43 4.46 -5.20
C TYR A 68 -0.58 5.69 -5.53
N GLU A 69 -0.62 6.21 -6.76
CA GLU A 69 0.18 7.39 -7.13
C GLU A 69 -0.22 8.63 -6.32
N LYS A 70 -1.53 8.88 -6.17
CA LYS A 70 -2.05 9.97 -5.32
C LYS A 70 -1.64 9.76 -3.86
N ALA A 71 -1.70 8.52 -3.37
CA ALA A 71 -1.28 8.19 -2.01
C ALA A 71 0.22 8.47 -1.81
N VAL A 72 1.09 8.09 -2.76
CA VAL A 72 2.53 8.37 -2.72
C VAL A 72 2.79 9.87 -2.59
N ASN A 73 2.15 10.70 -3.43
CA ASN A 73 2.34 12.15 -3.40
C ASN A 73 1.99 12.73 -2.02
N LEU A 74 0.84 12.35 -1.47
CA LEU A 74 0.41 12.78 -0.15
C LEU A 74 1.34 12.30 0.97
N PHE A 75 1.82 11.06 0.91
CA PHE A 75 2.78 10.56 1.89
C PHE A 75 4.14 11.25 1.78
N ARG A 76 4.61 11.59 0.57
CA ARG A 76 5.82 12.38 0.37
C ARG A 76 5.67 13.80 0.92
N ASP A 77 4.51 14.42 0.74
CA ASP A 77 4.23 15.73 1.34
C ASP A 77 4.10 15.65 2.86
N ALA A 78 3.51 14.58 3.39
CA ALA A 78 3.50 14.31 4.83
C ALA A 78 4.92 14.20 5.39
N LEU A 79 5.82 13.52 4.67
CA LEU A 79 7.20 13.31 5.06
C LEU A 79 8.00 14.62 5.17
N LYS A 80 7.75 15.59 4.29
CA LYS A 80 8.43 16.91 4.30
C LYS A 80 8.26 17.64 5.63
N TYR A 81 7.09 17.53 6.23
CA TYR A 81 6.69 18.27 7.44
C TYR A 81 6.54 17.36 8.66
N TRP A 82 6.96 16.09 8.58
CA TRP A 82 6.86 15.17 9.71
C TRP A 82 7.81 15.60 10.84
N ASN A 83 7.38 15.47 12.08
CA ASN A 83 8.24 15.72 13.23
C ASN A 83 9.36 14.68 13.27
N LYS A 84 10.61 15.09 13.03
CA LYS A 84 11.77 14.19 13.00
C LYS A 84 12.03 13.46 14.32
N ASN A 85 11.54 13.99 15.44
CA ASN A 85 11.67 13.36 16.75
C ASN A 85 10.64 12.24 16.97
N ASP A 86 9.54 12.22 16.22
CA ASP A 86 8.56 11.14 16.24
C ASP A 86 9.04 9.97 15.37
N LYS A 87 9.98 9.18 15.92
CA LYS A 87 10.57 8.02 15.23
C LYS A 87 9.52 6.95 14.91
N ILE A 88 8.51 6.77 15.77
CA ILE A 88 7.48 5.75 15.60
C ILE A 88 6.57 6.12 14.43
N GLY A 89 6.05 7.34 14.40
CA GLY A 89 5.22 7.82 13.30
C GLY A 89 6.01 7.92 12.00
N LEU A 90 7.26 8.38 12.04
CA LEU A 90 8.12 8.46 10.86
C LEU A 90 8.45 7.06 10.29
N GLY A 91 8.71 6.08 11.17
CA GLY A 91 8.88 4.67 10.77
C GLY A 91 7.62 4.10 10.12
N SER A 92 6.44 4.39 10.69
CA SER A 92 5.13 3.99 10.13
C SER A 92 4.86 4.63 8.76
N LEU A 93 5.18 5.92 8.60
CA LEU A 93 5.08 6.64 7.33
C LEU A 93 6.01 6.02 6.27
N TYR A 94 7.26 5.74 6.62
CA TYR A 94 8.19 5.06 5.71
C TYR A 94 7.70 3.66 5.31
N ASN A 95 7.20 2.86 6.26
CA ASN A 95 6.62 1.56 5.92
C ASN A 95 5.40 1.70 4.99
N THR A 96 4.55 2.72 5.20
CA THR A 96 3.38 2.99 4.36
C THR A 96 3.78 3.44 2.95
N LEU A 97 4.79 4.31 2.81
CA LEU A 97 5.39 4.65 1.52
C LEU A 97 5.92 3.41 0.82
N GLY A 98 6.69 2.58 1.55
CA GLY A 98 7.24 1.34 1.02
C GLY A 98 6.16 0.40 0.50
N PHE A 99 5.08 0.21 1.27
CA PHE A 99 3.93 -0.58 0.86
C PHE A 99 3.24 -0.01 -0.38
N THR A 100 3.08 1.31 -0.43
CA THR A 100 2.42 1.95 -1.57
C THR A 100 3.25 1.79 -2.85
N TYR A 101 4.57 1.95 -2.79
CA TYR A 101 5.48 1.66 -3.92
C TYR A 101 5.48 0.17 -4.30
N PHE A 102 5.39 -0.73 -3.32
CA PHE A 102 5.25 -2.16 -3.59
C PHE A 102 3.99 -2.45 -4.42
N ARG A 103 2.86 -1.81 -4.10
CA ARG A 103 1.61 -1.95 -4.88
C ARG A 103 1.73 -1.40 -6.30
N LEU A 104 2.58 -0.40 -6.50
CA LEU A 104 2.95 0.12 -7.83
C LEU A 104 3.98 -0.76 -8.56
N LYS A 105 4.42 -1.87 -7.97
CA LYS A 105 5.52 -2.73 -8.47
C LYS A 105 6.87 -2.00 -8.61
N GLN A 106 7.02 -0.86 -7.94
CA GLN A 106 8.25 -0.09 -7.88
C GLN A 106 9.10 -0.59 -6.72
N TYR A 107 9.68 -1.78 -6.90
CA TYR A 107 10.30 -2.55 -5.82
C TYR A 107 11.53 -1.89 -5.20
N ASP A 108 12.31 -1.12 -5.98
CA ASP A 108 13.50 -0.44 -5.46
C ASP A 108 13.14 0.69 -4.49
N TYR A 109 12.14 1.51 -4.84
CA TYR A 109 11.61 2.53 -3.92
C TYR A 109 10.97 1.88 -2.69
N ALA A 110 10.21 0.79 -2.88
CA ALA A 110 9.61 0.06 -1.77
C ALA A 110 10.68 -0.42 -0.77
N LYS A 111 11.73 -1.08 -1.29
CA LYS A 111 12.89 -1.53 -0.51
C LYS A 111 13.57 -0.39 0.23
N TYR A 112 13.83 0.72 -0.46
CA TYR A 112 14.45 1.91 0.15
C TYR A 112 13.66 2.38 1.38
N TYR A 113 12.35 2.55 1.24
CA TYR A 113 11.52 3.05 2.34
C TYR A 113 11.35 2.05 3.48
N TYR A 114 11.25 0.74 3.20
CA TYR A 114 11.29 -0.26 4.27
C TYR A 114 12.62 -0.24 5.04
N LEU A 115 13.75 -0.07 4.34
CA LEU A 115 15.05 0.06 5.00
C LEU A 115 15.15 1.34 5.85
N GLN A 116 14.56 2.45 5.43
CA GLN A 116 14.48 3.66 6.28
C GLN A 116 13.65 3.41 7.54
N ALA A 117 12.52 2.71 7.42
CA ALA A 117 11.70 2.33 8.58
C ALA A 117 12.49 1.44 9.56
N ILE A 118 13.20 0.42 9.05
CA ILE A 118 14.03 -0.49 9.86
C ILE A 118 15.23 0.23 10.48
N LYS A 119 15.82 1.21 9.79
CA LYS A 119 16.91 2.03 10.32
C LYS A 119 16.46 2.85 11.53
N LEU A 120 15.23 3.36 11.50
CA LEU A 120 14.65 4.10 12.62
C LEU A 120 14.18 3.17 13.75
N LEU A 121 13.57 2.05 13.38
CA LEU A 121 12.93 1.08 14.27
C LEU A 121 13.41 -0.33 13.91
N PRO A 122 14.56 -0.79 14.47
CA PRO A 122 15.14 -2.08 14.11
C PRO A 122 14.24 -3.29 14.37
N ASP A 123 13.33 -3.16 15.33
CA ASP A 123 12.35 -4.15 15.79
C ASP A 123 10.99 -4.04 15.06
N TYR A 124 10.87 -3.18 14.04
CA TYR A 124 9.61 -2.99 13.32
C TYR A 124 9.29 -4.18 12.40
N THR A 125 8.68 -5.20 12.99
CA THR A 125 8.40 -6.51 12.36
C THR A 125 7.58 -6.41 11.09
N LEU A 126 6.68 -5.43 10.97
CA LEU A 126 5.91 -5.20 9.75
C LEU A 126 6.79 -4.77 8.57
N ALA A 127 7.71 -3.82 8.78
CA ALA A 127 8.64 -3.36 7.74
C ALA A 127 9.63 -4.47 7.36
N LEU A 128 10.13 -5.23 8.33
CA LEU A 128 10.96 -6.42 8.08
C LEU A 128 10.21 -7.46 7.25
N THR A 129 8.96 -7.78 7.61
CA THR A 129 8.13 -8.74 6.86
C THR A 129 7.91 -8.29 5.42
N ASN A 130 7.63 -7.01 5.22
CA ASN A 130 7.44 -6.42 3.90
C ASN A 130 8.73 -6.40 3.06
N LEU A 131 9.89 -6.17 3.69
CA LEU A 131 11.20 -6.31 3.02
C LEU A 131 11.48 -7.76 2.63
N GLY A 132 11.12 -8.73 3.47
CA GLY A 132 11.20 -10.15 3.14
C GLY A 132 10.39 -10.46 1.88
N LEU A 133 9.17 -9.91 1.77
CA LEU A 133 8.32 -10.09 0.60
C LEU A 133 8.94 -9.53 -0.68
N ILE A 134 9.64 -8.39 -0.61
CA ILE A 134 10.43 -7.87 -1.74
C ILE A 134 11.45 -8.92 -2.19
N TYR A 135 12.24 -9.47 -1.28
CA TYR A 135 13.23 -10.49 -1.63
C TYR A 135 12.60 -11.77 -2.18
N GLU A 136 11.44 -12.19 -1.66
CA GLU A 136 10.66 -13.29 -2.24
C GLU A 136 10.26 -12.99 -3.70
N THR A 137 9.72 -11.80 -3.97
CA THR A 137 9.30 -11.41 -5.33
C THR A 137 10.46 -11.37 -6.32
N GLN A 138 11.67 -11.05 -5.84
CA GLN A 138 12.91 -11.03 -6.62
C GLN A 138 13.60 -12.41 -6.66
N LYS A 139 12.97 -13.47 -6.13
CA LYS A 139 13.53 -14.83 -6.01
C LYS A 139 14.85 -14.89 -5.22
N MET A 140 15.15 -13.88 -4.41
CA MET A 140 16.30 -13.83 -3.52
C MET A 140 15.98 -14.60 -2.23
N TYR A 141 15.77 -15.91 -2.34
CA TYR A 141 15.20 -16.72 -1.26
C TYR A 141 16.07 -16.78 0.00
N LEU A 142 17.40 -16.73 -0.13
CA LEU A 142 18.31 -16.70 1.02
C LEU A 142 18.15 -15.38 1.81
N ALA A 143 18.14 -14.24 1.10
CA ALA A 143 17.92 -12.94 1.73
C ALA A 143 16.53 -12.84 2.37
N ALA A 144 15.49 -13.38 1.71
CA ALA A 144 14.15 -13.46 2.27
C ALA A 144 14.14 -14.30 3.57
N TYR A 145 14.77 -15.48 3.54
CA TYR A 145 14.89 -16.36 4.70
C TYR A 145 15.53 -15.66 5.90
N ASP A 146 16.65 -14.97 5.68
CA ASP A 146 17.38 -14.26 6.74
C ASP A 146 16.55 -13.12 7.33
N ILE A 147 15.81 -12.37 6.50
CA ILE A 147 14.92 -11.31 6.98
C ILE A 147 13.77 -11.88 7.80
N TYR A 148 13.11 -12.96 7.36
CA TYR A 148 12.04 -13.58 8.17
C TYR A 148 12.57 -14.15 9.48
N LYS A 149 13.78 -14.70 9.47
CA LYS A 149 14.43 -15.14 10.71
C LYS A 149 14.67 -13.95 11.66
N LYS A 150 15.04 -12.78 11.14
CA LYS A 150 15.17 -11.55 11.92
C LYS A 150 13.82 -11.06 12.50
N VAL A 151 12.70 -11.22 11.78
CA VAL A 151 11.37 -10.93 12.33
C VAL A 151 11.13 -11.74 13.61
N LEU A 152 11.48 -13.03 13.59
CA LEU A 152 11.27 -13.94 14.72
C LEU A 152 12.18 -13.68 15.92
N ILE A 153 13.25 -12.89 15.77
CA ILE A 153 14.04 -12.41 16.92
C ILE A 153 13.23 -11.42 17.77
N TYR A 154 12.42 -10.57 17.11
CA TYR A 154 11.61 -9.54 17.79
C TYR A 154 10.18 -10.01 18.11
N ASP A 155 9.62 -10.89 17.29
CA ASP A 155 8.28 -11.47 17.47
C ASP A 155 8.33 -12.97 17.16
N THR A 156 8.59 -13.77 18.19
CA THR A 156 8.77 -15.23 18.08
C THR A 156 7.51 -15.97 17.63
N GLN A 157 6.34 -15.35 17.78
CA GLN A 157 5.04 -15.94 17.43
C GLN A 157 4.47 -15.38 16.12
N ASN A 158 5.27 -14.64 15.35
CA ASN A 158 4.83 -14.05 14.10
C ASN A 158 4.45 -15.13 13.06
N LYS A 159 3.15 -15.40 12.93
CA LYS A 159 2.61 -16.44 12.03
C LYS A 159 3.02 -16.23 10.58
N ILE A 160 3.10 -14.97 10.13
CA ILE A 160 3.48 -14.65 8.75
C ILE A 160 4.94 -15.06 8.51
N ALA A 161 5.85 -14.61 9.37
CA ALA A 161 7.26 -14.93 9.24
C ALA A 161 7.55 -16.43 9.39
N LEU A 162 6.88 -17.13 10.33
CA LEU A 162 7.01 -18.58 10.48
C LEU A 162 6.63 -19.34 9.20
N ASN A 163 5.48 -19.00 8.62
CA ASN A 163 5.00 -19.61 7.38
C ASN A 163 5.94 -19.32 6.21
N ARG A 164 6.36 -18.06 6.06
CA ARG A 164 7.26 -17.63 4.99
C ARG A 164 8.64 -18.28 5.11
N LEU A 165 9.19 -18.40 6.32
CA LEU A 165 10.47 -19.06 6.57
C LEU A 165 10.43 -20.55 6.17
N LYS A 166 9.33 -21.26 6.48
CA LYS A 166 9.13 -22.64 6.02
C LYS A 166 9.11 -22.74 4.49
N LEU A 167 8.42 -21.82 3.82
CA LEU A 167 8.38 -21.75 2.36
C LEU A 167 9.77 -21.47 1.76
N MET A 168 10.51 -20.50 2.31
CA MET A 168 11.85 -20.16 1.86
C MET A 168 12.83 -21.32 2.03
N LYS A 169 12.77 -22.03 3.16
CA LYS A 169 13.58 -23.24 3.39
C LYS A 169 13.30 -24.31 2.33
N GLY A 170 12.03 -24.52 1.98
CA GLY A 170 11.65 -25.43 0.89
C GLY A 170 12.24 -25.02 -0.46
N LYS A 171 12.16 -23.72 -0.81
CA LYS A 171 12.75 -23.19 -2.05
C LYS A 171 14.27 -23.33 -2.10
N LEU A 172 14.95 -23.05 -1.00
CA LEU A 172 16.41 -23.19 -0.89
C LEU A 172 16.87 -24.64 -1.06
N ASN A 173 16.14 -25.61 -0.48
CA ASN A 173 16.42 -27.02 -0.68
C ASN A 173 16.26 -27.44 -2.15
N LEU A 174 15.18 -27.01 -2.82
CA LEU A 174 14.98 -27.31 -4.24
C LEU A 174 16.12 -26.77 -5.13
N ILE A 175 16.63 -25.58 -4.83
CA ILE A 175 17.76 -24.98 -5.53
C ILE A 175 19.04 -25.78 -5.29
N ARG A 176 19.30 -26.15 -4.03
CA ARG A 176 20.46 -26.97 -3.66
C ARG A 176 20.44 -28.33 -4.36
N ASP A 177 19.25 -28.91 -4.50
CA ASP A 177 19.05 -30.24 -5.08
C ASP A 177 18.89 -30.20 -6.61
N GLY A 178 19.04 -29.02 -7.25
CA GLY A 178 19.04 -28.85 -8.71
C GLY A 178 17.67 -28.97 -9.41
N ARG A 179 16.56 -28.78 -8.69
CA ARG A 179 15.18 -29.04 -9.18
C ARG A 179 14.40 -27.76 -9.52
N THR A 180 15.00 -26.81 -10.23
CA THR A 180 14.41 -25.48 -10.50
C THR A 180 13.65 -25.39 -11.81
#